data_AF-A0A6I4ZAR0-F1
#
_entry.id   AF-A0A6I4ZAR0-F1
#
_cell.length_a   1.000
_cell.length_b   1.000
_cell.length_c   1.000
_cell.angle_alpha   90.00
_cell.angle_beta   90.00
_cell.angle_gamma   90.00
#
_symmetry.space_group_name_H-M   'P 1'
#
loop_
_entity.id
_entity.type
_entity.pdbx_description
1 polymer ?
#
loop_
_entity_poly.entity_id
_entity_poly.type
_entity_poly.pdbx_seq_one_letter_code
_entity_poly.pdbx_strand_id
1 'polypeptide(L)'
;MTTDHGPDPGVAQFAVSASDMPRAAQLYCDVIGCLKAGGLLIWGDFLATLQKVPDPAAALWWLIDRQDFVQLEVWGYTRPIPRRSLI
;
A
#
# COMPACT_ATOMS: atom_id res chain seq x y z
N MET A 1 -9.10 -27.49 -28.15
CA MET A 1 -9.85 -26.96 -27.00
C MET A 1 -9.05 -25.78 -26.46
N THR A 2 -9.31 -24.60 -27.02
CA THR A 2 -8.70 -23.33 -26.60
C THR A 2 -9.35 -22.96 -25.26
N THR A 3 -8.56 -22.93 -24.20
CA THR A 3 -8.98 -22.36 -22.92
C THR A 3 -9.13 -20.86 -23.15
N ASP A 4 -10.38 -20.41 -23.30
CA ASP A 4 -10.73 -19.01 -23.28
C ASP A 4 -10.45 -18.51 -21.86
N HIS A 5 -9.25 -18.00 -21.63
CA HIS A 5 -8.94 -17.24 -20.45
C HIS A 5 -9.74 -15.94 -20.61
N GLY A 6 -10.90 -15.87 -19.95
CA GLY A 6 -11.61 -14.61 -19.77
C GLY A 6 -10.63 -13.50 -19.35
N PRO A 7 -10.98 -12.22 -19.52
CA PRO A 7 -10.04 -11.12 -19.39
C PRO A 7 -9.21 -11.26 -18.11
N ASP A 8 -7.88 -11.29 -18.27
CA ASP A 8 -6.96 -11.17 -17.15
C ASP A 8 -7.24 -9.81 -16.51
N PRO A 9 -7.78 -9.76 -15.28
CA PRO A 9 -8.10 -8.49 -14.64
C PRO A 9 -6.85 -7.66 -14.36
N GLY A 10 -5.65 -8.23 -14.53
CA GLY A 10 -4.39 -7.65 -14.14
C GLY A 10 -4.21 -7.69 -12.62
N VAL A 11 -3.07 -7.18 -12.15
CA VAL A 11 -2.79 -7.05 -10.72
C VAL A 11 -3.73 -6.01 -10.11
N ALA A 12 -4.50 -6.41 -9.12
CA ALA A 12 -5.27 -5.50 -8.29
C ALA A 12 -4.38 -4.94 -7.17
N GLN A 13 -4.26 -3.62 -7.11
CA GLN A 13 -3.60 -2.96 -5.97
C GLN A 13 -4.62 -2.42 -4.96
N PHE A 14 -4.40 -2.74 -3.69
CA PHE A 14 -5.12 -2.11 -2.57
C PHE A 14 -4.13 -1.37 -1.69
N ALA A 15 -4.52 -0.22 -1.16
CA ALA A 15 -3.70 0.56 -0.23
C ALA A 15 -4.40 0.68 1.12
N VAL A 16 -3.68 0.37 2.19
CA VAL A 16 -4.15 0.49 3.57
C VAL A 16 -3.26 1.48 4.32
N SER A 17 -3.87 2.45 5.00
CA SER A 17 -3.12 3.33 5.88
C SER A 17 -3.05 2.74 7.29
N ALA A 18 -1.83 2.69 7.86
CA ALA A 18 -1.59 2.13 9.18
C ALA A 18 -0.75 3.07 10.04
N SER A 19 -1.12 3.20 11.32
CA SER A 19 -0.33 3.99 12.29
C SER A 19 0.98 3.29 12.68
N ASP A 20 1.02 1.96 12.59
CA ASP A 20 2.23 1.13 12.77
C ASP A 20 2.41 0.28 11.50
N MET A 21 3.08 0.87 10.51
CA MET A 21 3.28 0.22 9.21
C MET A 21 4.10 -1.07 9.29
N PRO A 22 5.23 -1.16 10.04
CA PRO A 22 5.98 -2.41 10.15
C PRO A 22 5.12 -3.56 10.70
N ARG A 23 4.33 -3.28 11.74
CA ARG A 23 3.44 -4.27 12.33
C ARG A 23 2.32 -4.68 11.38
N ALA A 24 1.71 -3.73 10.68
CA ALA A 24 0.69 -4.03 9.68
C ALA A 24 1.25 -4.89 8.54
N ALA A 25 2.42 -4.54 8.01
CA ALA A 25 3.08 -5.34 6.97
C ALA A 25 3.35 -6.77 7.43
N GLN A 26 3.84 -6.94 8.66
CA GLN A 26 4.09 -8.26 9.23
C GLN A 26 2.80 -9.07 9.41
N LEU A 27 1.70 -8.44 9.85
CA LEU A 27 0.39 -9.09 9.96
C LEU A 27 -0.07 -9.71 8.63
N TYR A 28 0.06 -8.97 7.52
CA TYR A 28 -0.31 -9.49 6.20
C TYR A 28 0.62 -10.61 5.73
N CYS A 29 1.92 -10.55 6.05
CA CYS A 29 2.83 -11.67 5.83
C CYS A 29 2.43 -12.92 6.63
N ASP A 30 2.11 -12.76 7.92
CA ASP A 30 1.88 -13.89 8.83
C ASP A 30 0.52 -14.55 8.62
N VAL A 31 -0.53 -13.75 8.38
CA VAL A 31 -1.91 -14.25 8.30
C VAL A 31 -2.32 -14.59 6.87
N ILE A 32 -1.95 -13.75 5.90
CA ILE A 32 -2.36 -13.91 4.49
C ILE A 32 -1.26 -14.62 3.67
N GLY A 33 -0.01 -14.61 4.13
CA GLY A 33 1.10 -15.25 3.42
C GLY A 33 1.76 -14.36 2.36
N CYS A 34 1.50 -13.06 2.38
CA CYS A 34 2.09 -12.09 1.46
C CYS A 34 3.63 -12.03 1.58
N LEU A 35 4.30 -11.66 0.50
CA LEU A 35 5.74 -11.42 0.44
C LEU A 35 6.02 -9.92 0.47
N LYS A 36 7.11 -9.50 1.13
CA LYS A 36 7.58 -8.10 1.11
C LYS A 36 8.18 -7.77 -0.25
N ALA A 37 7.75 -6.66 -0.85
CA ALA A 37 8.10 -6.27 -2.22
C ALA A 37 8.78 -4.89 -2.31
N GLY A 38 9.35 -4.41 -1.21
CA GLY A 38 10.08 -3.12 -1.16
C GLY A 38 9.19 -1.98 -0.70
N GLY A 39 9.70 -0.74 -0.79
CA GLY A 39 9.00 0.43 -0.32
C GLY A 39 9.64 1.74 -0.78
N LEU A 40 8.99 2.84 -0.43
CA LEU A 40 9.36 4.18 -0.86
C LEU A 40 9.11 5.20 0.26
N LEU A 41 10.00 6.19 0.34
CA LEU A 41 9.74 7.45 1.00
C LEU A 41 9.48 8.50 -0.07
N ILE A 42 8.38 9.25 0.04
CA ILE A 42 7.96 10.22 -0.97
C ILE A 42 7.56 11.54 -0.31
N TRP A 43 7.94 12.65 -0.93
CA TRP A 43 7.67 14.02 -0.46
C TRP A 43 7.69 15.01 -1.62
N GLY A 44 7.26 16.25 -1.36
CA GLY A 44 7.36 17.38 -2.29
C GLY A 44 6.09 17.67 -3.11
N ASP A 45 6.22 18.58 -4.08
CA ASP A 45 5.09 19.22 -4.77
C ASP A 45 4.20 18.24 -5.55
N PHE A 46 4.79 17.17 -6.10
CA PHE A 46 4.03 16.13 -6.77
C PHE A 46 3.05 15.44 -5.79
N LEU A 47 3.55 15.03 -4.63
CA LEU A 47 2.74 14.40 -3.59
C LEU A 47 1.72 15.40 -3.03
N ALA A 48 2.12 16.66 -2.84
CA ALA A 48 1.24 17.73 -2.38
C ALA A 48 0.06 17.93 -3.32
N THR A 49 0.33 17.93 -4.64
CA THR A 49 -0.68 18.09 -5.68
C THR A 49 -1.59 16.87 -5.75
N LEU A 50 -1.01 15.66 -5.74
CA LEU A 50 -1.76 14.42 -5.85
C LEU A 50 -2.71 14.20 -4.66
N GLN A 51 -2.20 14.39 -3.44
CA GLN A 51 -2.93 14.11 -2.20
C GLN A 51 -3.73 15.31 -1.68
N LYS A 52 -3.53 16.51 -2.24
CA LYS A 52 -4.12 17.78 -1.77
C LYS A 52 -3.83 18.08 -0.30
N VAL A 53 -2.62 17.70 0.15
CA VAL A 53 -2.12 17.95 1.50
C VAL A 53 -0.95 18.94 1.40
N PRO A 54 -0.92 20.02 2.19
CA PRO A 54 0.22 20.95 2.19
C PRO A 54 1.50 20.29 2.71
N ASP A 55 2.59 20.46 1.97
CA ASP A 55 3.95 19.99 2.30
C ASP A 55 4.00 18.57 2.91
N PRO A 56 3.55 17.55 2.16
CA PRO A 56 3.44 16.20 2.68
C PRO A 56 4.75 15.43 2.57
N ALA A 57 4.92 14.50 3.50
CA ALA A 57 5.86 13.39 3.39
C ALA A 57 5.17 12.09 3.82
N ALA A 58 5.44 11.01 3.10
CA ALA A 58 4.84 9.71 3.35
C ALA A 58 5.86 8.59 3.21
N ALA A 59 5.58 7.49 3.90
CA ALA A 59 6.26 6.21 3.74
C ALA A 59 5.26 5.18 3.24
N LEU A 60 5.72 4.25 2.41
CA LEU A 60 4.93 3.11 1.97
C LEU A 60 5.81 1.85 1.82
N TRP A 61 5.18 0.69 2.00
CA TRP A 61 5.73 -0.63 1.71
C TRP A 61 4.74 -1.41 0.86
N TRP A 62 5.25 -2.04 -0.19
CA TRP A 62 4.49 -2.98 -0.99
C TRP A 62 4.68 -4.39 -0.48
N LEU A 63 3.59 -5.14 -0.47
CA LEU A 63 3.54 -6.57 -0.34
C LEU A 63 2.86 -7.12 -1.60
N ILE A 64 3.19 -8.34 -1.96
CA ILE A 64 2.53 -9.06 -3.05
C ILE A 64 1.99 -10.38 -2.53
N ASP A 65 0.93 -10.89 -3.15
CA ASP A 65 0.53 -12.26 -2.93
C ASP A 65 1.56 -13.25 -3.54
N ARG A 66 1.22 -14.53 -3.51
CA ARG A 66 2.02 -15.59 -4.15
C ARG A 66 1.39 -16.11 -5.44
N GLN A 67 0.35 -15.44 -5.91
CA GLN A 67 -0.53 -15.90 -6.99
C GLN A 67 -0.58 -14.91 -8.16
N ASP A 68 0.16 -13.80 -8.06
CA ASP A 68 0.31 -12.74 -9.05
C ASP A 68 -1.00 -11.97 -9.33
N PHE A 69 -1.95 -11.96 -8.39
CA PHE A 69 -3.21 -11.23 -8.54
C PHE A 69 -3.27 -9.95 -7.72
N VAL A 70 -2.57 -9.88 -6.59
CA VAL A 70 -2.73 -8.80 -5.61
C VAL A 70 -1.40 -8.18 -5.20
N GLN A 71 -1.35 -6.85 -5.28
CA GLN A 71 -0.37 -6.01 -4.58
C GLN A 71 -1.06 -5.25 -3.44
N LEU A 72 -0.48 -5.29 -2.25
CA LEU A 72 -0.94 -4.53 -1.09
C LEU A 72 0.07 -3.46 -0.74
N GLU A 73 -0.36 -2.21 -0.65
CA GLU A 73 0.43 -1.10 -0.17
C GLU A 73 0.05 -0.77 1.28
N VAL A 74 0.99 -0.92 2.20
CA VAL A 74 0.87 -0.38 3.56
C VAL A 74 1.53 0.98 3.58
N TRP A 75 0.81 2.04 3.92
CA TRP A 75 1.36 3.40 3.83
C TRP A 75 0.91 4.33 4.96
N GLY A 76 1.57 5.46 5.08
CA GLY A 76 1.16 6.51 6.00
C GLY A 76 1.94 7.80 5.82
N TYR A 77 1.30 8.92 6.17
CA TYR A 77 2.00 10.19 6.26
C TYR A 77 2.96 10.19 7.44
N THR A 78 4.21 10.54 7.17
CA THR A 78 5.17 10.96 8.20
C THR A 78 5.00 12.44 8.52
N ARG A 79 4.39 13.20 7.59
CA ARG A 79 4.05 14.61 7.74
C ARG A 79 2.89 15.00 6.82
N PRO A 80 1.82 15.65 7.33
CA PRO A 80 1.49 15.76 8.76
C PRO A 80 1.20 14.39 9.37
N ILE A 81 1.49 14.20 10.65
CA ILE A 81 1.17 12.92 11.34
C ILE A 81 -0.37 12.81 11.44
N PRO A 82 -0.98 11.72 10.92
CA PRO A 82 -2.42 11.53 10.99
C PRO A 82 -2.91 11.52 12.43
N ARG A 83 -3.98 12.27 12.73
CA ARG A 83 -4.63 12.24 14.03
C ARG A 83 -5.63 11.09 14.05
N ARG A 84 -5.52 10.22 15.05
CA ARG A 84 -6.58 9.25 15.34
C ARG A 84 -7.85 10.03 15.72
N SER A 85 -8.89 9.91 14.92
CA SER A 85 -10.21 10.39 15.32
C SER A 85 -10.79 9.39 16.34
N LEU A 86 -11.14 9.88 17.53
CA LEU A 86 -11.95 9.12 18.48
C LEU A 86 -13.40 9.36 18.06
N ILE A 87 -13.90 8.51 17.17
CA ILE A 87 -15.34 8.37 16.91
C ILE A 87 -15.81 7.18 17.73
#